data_AF-A0A9E6SPE1-F1
#
_entry.id   AF-A0A9E6SPE1-F1
#
_cell.length_a   1.000
_cell.length_b   1.000
_cell.length_c   1.000
_cell.angle_alpha   90.00
_cell.angle_beta   90.00
_cell.angle_gamma   90.00
#
_symmetry.space_group_name_H-M   'P 1'
#
loop_
_entity.id
_entity.type
_entity.pdbx_description
1 polymer ?
#
loop_
_entity_poly.entity_id
_entity_poly.type
_entity_poly.pdbx_seq_one_letter_code
_entity_poly.pdbx_strand_id
1 'polypeptide(L)'
;MVRKKSLHPKKHVQTTPTHFVLRRSLLVYVILVFVLFSTLAMSIYLIDRLVISKQHTDRLNQITAIYDSLGLDSSYRAVRSDLFGDKRVYSWDKGRTFASTIEYGHNDTPTNTASDLRKKVENAGFTYIQTEYEGSINPTQEYKNAKGNYLRVSTMSGTIHNSIVYGDVDSKAPLIQHANEAPTYVTIKVNLDDNNE
;
A
#
# COMPACT_ATOMS: atom_id res chain seq x y z
N MET A 1 79.87 73.29 18.66
CA MET A 1 78.53 73.23 19.29
C MET A 1 77.69 72.23 18.50
N VAL A 2 77.53 71.00 19.02
CA VAL A 2 76.96 69.86 18.27
C VAL A 2 75.51 69.62 18.70
N ARG A 3 74.56 69.64 17.76
CA ARG A 3 73.12 69.33 18.00
C ARG A 3 72.94 67.82 18.22
N LYS A 4 72.46 67.41 19.41
CA LYS A 4 71.94 66.05 19.65
C LYS A 4 70.55 65.91 19.03
N LYS A 5 70.37 64.96 18.11
CA LYS A 5 69.05 64.47 17.68
C LYS A 5 68.55 63.45 18.71
N SER A 6 67.35 63.64 19.25
CA SER A 6 66.68 62.62 20.08
C SER A 6 66.09 61.53 19.18
N LEU A 7 66.38 60.26 19.49
CA LEU A 7 65.63 59.12 18.98
C LEU A 7 64.50 58.84 19.97
N HIS A 8 63.25 58.94 19.52
CA HIS A 8 62.11 58.38 20.26
C HIS A 8 62.01 56.88 20.01
N PRO A 9 61.77 56.05 21.04
CA PRO A 9 61.59 54.62 20.87
C PRO A 9 60.22 54.36 20.23
N LYS A 10 60.20 53.62 19.11
CA LYS A 10 58.96 53.10 18.54
C LYS A 10 58.36 52.11 19.53
N LYS A 11 57.21 52.45 20.12
CA LYS A 11 56.38 51.50 20.88
C LYS A 11 55.99 50.35 19.95
N HIS A 12 56.50 49.15 20.21
CA HIS A 12 56.00 47.92 19.58
C HIS A 12 54.64 47.61 20.22
N VAL A 13 53.55 47.96 19.52
CA VAL A 13 52.23 47.45 19.85
C VAL A 13 52.13 46.07 19.20
N GLN A 14 52.28 45.01 19.98
CA GLN A 14 51.90 43.67 19.54
C GLN A 14 50.37 43.59 19.54
N THR A 15 49.77 43.67 18.36
CA THR A 15 48.36 43.32 18.15
C THR A 15 48.24 41.81 18.06
N THR A 16 48.06 41.14 19.20
CA THR A 16 47.74 39.71 19.22
C THR A 16 46.43 39.48 18.45
N PRO A 17 46.34 38.55 17.48
CA PRO A 17 45.18 38.39 16.61
C PRO A 17 44.08 37.55 17.30
N THR A 18 43.70 37.91 18.53
CA THR A 18 42.61 37.25 19.28
C THR A 18 41.29 37.32 18.53
N HIS A 19 41.02 38.41 17.80
CA HIS A 19 39.81 38.57 16.99
C HIS A 19 39.69 37.57 15.82
N PHE A 20 40.81 37.10 15.25
CA PHE A 20 40.79 36.18 14.11
C PHE A 20 40.51 34.74 14.55
N VAL A 21 41.03 34.34 15.72
CA VAL A 21 40.80 33.03 16.33
C VAL A 21 39.35 32.91 16.82
N LEU A 22 38.81 33.96 17.46
CA LEU A 22 37.40 34.03 17.88
C LEU A 22 36.42 33.89 16.70
N ARG A 23 36.64 34.60 15.58
CA ARG A 23 35.78 34.49 14.39
C ARG A 23 35.80 33.11 13.74
N ARG A 24 36.98 32.47 13.66
CA ARG A 24 37.09 31.09 13.16
C ARG A 24 36.40 30.09 14.10
N SER A 25 36.53 30.26 15.42
CA SER A 25 35.87 29.39 16.40
C SER A 25 34.33 29.52 16.34
N LEU A 26 33.81 30.73 16.14
CA LEU A 26 32.37 30.97 15.99
C LEU A 26 31.82 30.30 14.73
N LEU A 27 32.53 30.42 13.61
CA LEU A 27 32.14 29.79 12.34
C LEU A 27 32.14 28.26 12.45
N VAL A 28 33.15 27.68 13.10
CA VAL A 28 33.18 26.24 13.40
C VAL A 28 32.00 25.83 14.26
N TYR A 29 31.66 26.61 15.30
CA TYR A 29 30.53 26.31 16.18
C TYR A 29 29.19 26.36 15.44
N VAL A 30 28.98 27.35 14.57
CA VAL A 30 27.77 27.46 13.74
C VAL A 30 27.64 26.28 12.79
N ILE A 31 28.74 25.86 12.14
CA ILE A 31 28.75 24.66 11.29
C ILE A 31 28.41 23.42 12.14
N LEU A 32 28.98 23.30 13.33
CA LEU A 32 28.76 22.14 14.19
C LEU A 32 27.29 22.05 14.63
N VAL A 33 26.68 23.17 15.04
CA VAL A 33 25.25 23.24 15.35
C VAL A 33 24.39 22.90 14.13
N PHE A 34 24.74 23.41 12.94
CA PHE A 34 24.01 23.09 11.71
C PHE A 34 24.09 21.59 11.36
N VAL A 35 25.27 20.99 11.48
CA VAL A 35 25.48 19.55 11.25
C VAL A 35 24.70 18.73 12.27
N LEU A 36 24.73 19.12 13.54
CA LEU A 36 24.01 18.43 14.61
C LEU A 36 22.49 18.52 14.41
N PHE A 37 21.98 19.69 14.02
CA PHE A 37 20.58 19.86 13.64
C PHE A 37 20.20 19.01 12.40
N SER A 38 21.04 19.03 11.36
CA SER A 38 20.80 18.28 10.12
C SER A 38 20.79 16.77 10.35
N THR A 39 21.73 16.27 11.18
CA THR A 39 21.79 14.85 11.54
C THR A 39 20.60 14.43 12.40
N LEU A 40 20.16 15.28 13.33
CA LEU A 40 18.95 15.03 14.12
C LEU A 40 17.70 14.98 13.23
N ALA A 41 17.51 15.96 12.33
CA ALA A 41 16.39 16.00 11.39
C ALA A 41 16.38 14.77 10.48
N MET A 42 17.54 14.38 9.94
CA MET A 42 17.69 13.18 9.11
C MET A 42 17.38 11.91 9.90
N SER A 43 17.82 11.81 11.17
CA SER A 43 17.55 10.66 12.02
C SER A 43 16.05 10.48 12.26
N ILE A 44 15.33 11.57 12.57
CA ILE A 44 13.88 11.55 12.75
C ILE A 44 13.17 11.12 11.46
N TYR A 45 13.56 11.68 10.32
CA TYR A 45 13.00 11.30 9.02
C TYR A 45 13.21 9.81 8.70
N LEU A 46 14.40 9.28 8.97
CA LEU A 46 14.70 7.86 8.73
C LEU A 46 13.88 6.94 9.64
N ILE A 47 13.69 7.32 10.92
CA ILE A 47 12.82 6.57 11.85
C ILE A 47 11.38 6.57 11.34
N ASP A 48 10.84 7.73 10.95
CA ASP A 48 9.49 7.84 10.39
C ASP A 48 9.31 6.93 9.16
N ARG A 49 10.25 6.99 8.21
CA ARG A 49 10.25 6.13 7.02
C ARG A 49 10.32 4.65 7.37
N LEU A 50 11.11 4.28 8.38
CA LEU A 50 11.21 2.90 8.84
C LEU A 50 9.87 2.42 9.44
N VAL A 51 9.21 3.24 10.27
CA VAL A 51 7.91 2.91 10.85
C VAL A 51 6.87 2.72 9.76
N ILE A 52 6.79 3.64 8.79
CA ILE A 52 5.85 3.54 7.66
C ILE A 52 6.11 2.27 6.83
N SER A 53 7.37 1.99 6.49
CA SER A 53 7.74 0.80 5.74
C SER A 53 7.38 -0.49 6.48
N LYS A 54 7.59 -0.52 7.79
CA LYS A 54 7.18 -1.65 8.63
C LYS A 54 5.66 -1.82 8.63
N GLN A 55 4.89 -0.74 8.80
CA GLN A 55 3.43 -0.80 8.76
C GLN A 55 2.91 -1.34 7.43
N HIS A 56 3.48 -0.91 6.30
CA HIS A 56 3.12 -1.43 4.99
C HIS A 56 3.43 -2.93 4.87
N THR A 57 4.59 -3.36 5.36
CA THR A 57 4.98 -4.78 5.34
C THR A 57 4.03 -5.62 6.21
N ASP A 58 3.73 -5.16 7.42
CA ASP A 58 2.84 -5.86 8.35
C ASP A 58 1.41 -5.98 7.76
N ARG A 59 0.92 -4.93 7.09
CA ARG A 59 -0.37 -4.96 6.38
C ARG A 59 -0.38 -5.91 5.20
N LEU A 60 0.68 -5.90 4.37
CA LEU A 60 0.80 -6.82 3.24
C LEU A 60 0.83 -8.27 3.72
N ASN A 61 1.54 -8.55 4.81
CA ASN A 61 1.58 -9.88 5.43
C ASN A 61 0.19 -10.30 5.93
N GLN A 62 -0.57 -9.39 6.53
CA GLN A 62 -1.94 -9.67 6.97
C GLN A 62 -2.86 -9.98 5.78
N ILE A 63 -2.76 -9.25 4.68
CA ILE A 63 -3.52 -9.50 3.45
C ILE A 63 -3.15 -10.86 2.85
N THR A 64 -1.86 -11.14 2.75
CA THR A 64 -1.35 -12.41 2.21
C THR A 64 -1.85 -13.59 3.06
N ALA A 65 -1.77 -13.46 4.39
CA ALA A 65 -2.28 -14.48 5.31
C ALA A 65 -3.79 -14.71 5.17
N ILE A 66 -4.58 -13.69 4.81
CA ILE A 66 -6.01 -13.87 4.51
C ILE A 66 -6.18 -14.73 3.25
N TYR A 67 -5.47 -14.42 2.17
CA TYR A 67 -5.53 -15.22 0.94
C TYR A 67 -5.08 -16.67 1.18
N ASP A 68 -3.99 -16.87 1.93
CA ASP A 68 -3.50 -18.21 2.29
C ASP A 68 -4.54 -18.97 3.13
N SER A 69 -5.22 -18.29 4.05
CA SER A 69 -6.22 -18.90 4.93
C SER A 69 -7.47 -19.41 4.19
N LEU A 70 -7.74 -18.92 2.97
CA LEU A 70 -8.82 -19.43 2.14
C LEU A 70 -8.58 -20.87 1.70
N GLY A 71 -7.32 -21.36 1.71
CA GLY A 71 -7.01 -22.74 1.35
C GLY A 71 -7.48 -23.10 -0.06
N LEU A 72 -7.28 -22.18 -1.01
CA LEU A 72 -7.55 -22.44 -2.43
C LEU A 72 -6.53 -23.46 -2.94
N ASP A 73 -7.02 -24.56 -3.49
CA ASP A 73 -6.17 -25.63 -4.04
C ASP A 73 -5.76 -25.35 -5.50
N SER A 74 -5.02 -26.27 -6.11
CA SER A 74 -4.48 -26.13 -7.47
C SER A 74 -5.53 -25.99 -8.58
N SER A 75 -6.82 -26.21 -8.28
CA SER A 75 -7.90 -25.95 -9.24
C SER A 75 -8.16 -24.46 -9.46
N TYR A 76 -7.77 -23.59 -8.52
CA TYR A 76 -7.81 -22.14 -8.64
C TYR A 76 -6.48 -21.62 -9.18
N ARG A 77 -6.49 -21.08 -10.39
CA ARG A 77 -5.27 -20.59 -11.04
C ARG A 77 -5.26 -19.08 -11.03
N ALA A 78 -4.31 -18.47 -10.32
CA ALA A 78 -4.16 -17.02 -10.29
C ALA A 78 -3.86 -16.48 -11.70
N VAL A 79 -4.69 -15.55 -12.16
CA VAL A 79 -4.57 -14.86 -13.45
C VAL A 79 -3.92 -13.49 -13.25
N ARG A 80 -4.28 -12.81 -12.17
CA ARG A 80 -3.78 -11.48 -11.81
C ARG A 80 -3.71 -11.34 -10.30
N SER A 81 -2.68 -10.65 -9.81
CA SER A 81 -2.49 -10.39 -8.39
C SER A 81 -2.02 -8.95 -8.19
N ASP A 82 -2.83 -8.17 -7.48
CA ASP A 82 -2.56 -6.80 -7.09
C ASP A 82 -2.66 -6.68 -5.57
N LEU A 83 -1.59 -7.10 -4.88
CA LEU A 83 -1.48 -7.04 -3.43
C LEU A 83 -0.60 -5.86 -3.00
N PHE A 84 -1.05 -5.11 -2.01
CA PHE A 84 -0.31 -3.96 -1.50
C PHE A 84 -0.57 -3.72 -0.02
N GLY A 85 0.48 -3.30 0.68
CA GLY A 85 0.41 -2.99 2.11
C GLY A 85 0.15 -1.51 2.40
N ASP A 86 0.43 -0.63 1.44
CA ASP A 86 0.17 0.79 1.54
C ASP A 86 -1.33 1.09 1.36
N LYS A 87 -1.89 2.00 2.17
CA LYS A 87 -3.30 2.38 2.04
C LYS A 87 -3.46 3.29 0.82
N ARG A 88 -4.13 2.81 -0.22
CA ARG A 88 -4.39 3.56 -1.46
C ARG A 88 -5.80 4.11 -1.46
N VAL A 89 -5.93 5.41 -1.65
CA VAL A 89 -7.23 6.12 -1.71
C VAL A 89 -7.57 6.51 -3.13
N TYR A 90 -8.85 6.56 -3.45
CA TYR A 90 -9.30 7.09 -4.75
C TYR A 90 -8.99 8.59 -4.84
N SER A 91 -8.54 9.04 -6.02
CA SER A 91 -8.21 10.44 -6.24
C SER A 91 -9.44 11.36 -6.13
N TRP A 92 -10.61 10.85 -6.50
CA TRP A 92 -11.89 11.56 -6.50
C TRP A 92 -12.71 11.39 -5.22
N ASP A 93 -12.40 10.39 -4.39
CA ASP A 93 -13.00 10.19 -3.06
C ASP A 93 -11.98 9.64 -2.06
N LYS A 94 -11.52 10.50 -1.16
CA LYS A 94 -10.54 10.15 -0.12
C LYS A 94 -11.13 9.27 1.00
N GLY A 95 -12.45 9.13 1.06
CA GLY A 95 -13.15 8.22 1.96
C GLY A 95 -13.16 6.77 1.47
N ARG A 96 -12.76 6.53 0.22
CA ARG A 96 -12.71 5.20 -0.39
C ARG A 96 -11.29 4.71 -0.59
N THR A 97 -11.10 3.41 -0.43
CA THR A 97 -9.78 2.77 -0.57
C THR A 97 -9.81 1.61 -1.53
N PHE A 98 -8.76 1.48 -2.33
CA PHE A 98 -8.56 0.33 -3.20
C PHE A 98 -8.36 -0.93 -2.36
N ALA A 99 -8.99 -2.02 -2.77
CA ALA A 99 -8.77 -3.34 -2.19
C ALA A 99 -7.62 -4.10 -2.86
N SER A 100 -6.91 -4.88 -2.06
CA SER A 100 -5.95 -5.86 -2.59
C SER A 100 -6.71 -6.99 -3.24
N THR A 101 -6.39 -7.31 -4.49
CA THR A 101 -7.21 -8.18 -5.34
C THR A 101 -6.38 -9.33 -5.90
N ILE A 102 -6.97 -10.53 -5.92
CA ILE A 102 -6.46 -11.64 -6.74
C ILE A 102 -7.62 -12.16 -7.59
N GLU A 103 -7.33 -12.36 -8.87
CA GLU A 103 -8.25 -12.92 -9.84
C GLU A 103 -7.80 -14.35 -10.18
N TYR A 104 -8.75 -15.28 -10.24
CA TYR A 104 -8.50 -16.69 -10.49
C TYR A 104 -9.37 -17.21 -11.65
N GLY A 105 -8.83 -18.14 -12.41
CA GLY A 105 -9.61 -19.04 -13.25
C GLY A 105 -9.87 -20.36 -12.50
N HIS A 106 -11.09 -20.88 -12.62
CA HIS A 106 -11.49 -22.16 -12.04
C HIS A 106 -12.35 -22.94 -13.02
N ASN A 107 -12.05 -24.22 -13.24
CA ASN A 107 -12.70 -25.03 -14.29
C ASN A 107 -14.00 -25.69 -13.81
N ASP A 108 -14.92 -24.88 -13.29
CA ASP A 108 -16.27 -25.27 -12.88
C ASP A 108 -17.24 -24.11 -13.21
N THR A 109 -18.53 -24.30 -12.93
CA THR A 109 -19.58 -23.30 -13.08
C THR A 109 -19.54 -22.26 -11.95
N PRO A 110 -19.99 -21.01 -12.21
CA PRO A 110 -20.03 -19.97 -11.20
C PRO A 110 -20.81 -20.36 -9.94
N THR A 111 -21.93 -21.08 -10.08
CA THR A 111 -22.73 -21.54 -8.94
C THR A 111 -21.96 -22.52 -8.05
N ASN A 112 -21.31 -23.53 -8.64
CA ASN A 112 -20.52 -24.48 -7.88
C ASN A 112 -19.32 -23.79 -7.21
N THR A 113 -18.64 -22.94 -7.97
CA THR A 113 -17.47 -22.17 -7.50
C THR A 113 -17.84 -21.25 -6.33
N ALA A 114 -18.97 -20.55 -6.42
CA ALA A 114 -19.46 -19.69 -5.33
C ALA A 114 -19.80 -20.49 -4.07
N SER A 115 -20.41 -21.68 -4.22
CA SER A 115 -20.72 -22.57 -3.11
C SER A 115 -19.46 -23.11 -2.42
N ASP A 116 -18.44 -23.50 -3.20
CA ASP A 116 -17.16 -23.94 -2.66
C ASP A 116 -16.40 -22.80 -1.96
N LEU A 117 -16.29 -21.64 -2.62
CA LEU A 117 -15.65 -20.45 -2.06
C LEU A 117 -16.33 -20.02 -0.77
N ARG A 118 -17.66 -20.04 -0.70
CA ARG A 118 -18.39 -19.72 0.53
C ARG A 118 -17.92 -20.59 1.71
N LYS A 119 -17.81 -21.91 1.52
CA LYS A 119 -17.34 -22.82 2.57
C LYS A 119 -15.90 -22.50 2.97
N LYS A 120 -15.03 -22.26 1.99
CA LYS A 120 -13.62 -21.91 2.23
C LYS A 120 -13.47 -20.59 3.00
N VAL A 121 -14.27 -19.58 2.65
CA VAL A 121 -14.32 -18.28 3.33
C VAL A 121 -14.85 -18.41 4.76
N GLU A 122 -15.94 -19.15 4.96
CA GLU A 122 -16.49 -19.42 6.29
C GLU A 122 -15.47 -20.20 7.17
N ASN A 123 -14.77 -21.18 6.60
CA ASN A 123 -13.70 -21.91 7.28
C ASN A 123 -12.49 -21.02 7.63
N ALA A 124 -12.23 -19.96 6.85
CA ALA A 124 -11.22 -18.95 7.15
C ALA A 124 -11.65 -17.96 8.26
N GLY A 125 -12.84 -18.14 8.84
CA GLY A 125 -13.34 -17.34 9.96
C GLY A 125 -14.00 -16.02 9.54
N PHE A 126 -14.46 -15.93 8.29
CA PHE A 126 -15.26 -14.81 7.80
C PHE A 126 -16.75 -15.14 7.87
N THR A 127 -17.54 -14.16 8.27
CA THR A 127 -19.00 -14.26 8.35
C THR A 127 -19.62 -13.49 7.20
N TYR A 128 -20.62 -14.10 6.54
CA TYR A 128 -21.39 -13.46 5.48
C TYR A 128 -22.13 -12.21 5.99
N ILE A 129 -22.11 -11.15 5.18
CA ILE A 129 -22.85 -9.91 5.43
C ILE A 129 -24.04 -9.82 4.48
N GLN A 130 -23.75 -9.75 3.18
CA GLN A 130 -24.74 -9.48 2.15
C GLN A 130 -24.24 -9.94 0.77
N THR A 131 -25.13 -9.92 -0.21
CA THR A 131 -24.79 -10.10 -1.63
C THR A 131 -25.17 -8.82 -2.36
N GLU A 132 -24.19 -8.16 -2.95
CA GLU A 132 -24.41 -7.04 -3.86
C GLU A 132 -24.76 -7.56 -5.26
N TYR A 133 -25.62 -6.81 -5.96
CA TYR A 133 -26.06 -7.13 -7.32
C TYR A 133 -26.63 -8.55 -7.45
N GLU A 134 -27.45 -8.96 -6.49
CA GLU A 134 -28.14 -10.26 -6.51
C GLU A 134 -28.95 -10.42 -7.81
N GLY A 135 -28.85 -11.61 -8.42
CA GLY A 135 -29.50 -11.91 -9.71
C GLY A 135 -28.83 -11.28 -10.94
N SER A 136 -27.74 -10.53 -10.78
CA SER A 136 -26.94 -10.04 -11.90
C SER A 136 -26.01 -11.13 -12.46
N ILE A 137 -25.32 -10.79 -13.56
CA ILE A 137 -24.29 -11.63 -14.18
C ILE A 137 -22.98 -11.73 -13.38
N ASN A 138 -22.81 -10.92 -12.33
CA ASN A 138 -21.63 -10.90 -11.46
C ASN A 138 -22.02 -10.50 -10.02
N PRO A 139 -22.77 -11.35 -9.30
CA PRO A 139 -23.11 -11.09 -7.91
C PRO A 139 -21.83 -11.09 -7.05
N THR A 140 -21.78 -10.20 -6.06
CA THR A 140 -20.62 -10.07 -5.16
C THR A 140 -21.04 -10.38 -3.74
N GLN A 141 -20.47 -11.43 -3.16
CA GLN A 141 -20.70 -11.81 -1.77
C GLN A 141 -19.72 -11.09 -0.86
N GLU A 142 -20.24 -10.39 0.14
CA GLU A 142 -19.46 -9.67 1.13
C GLU A 142 -19.37 -10.44 2.45
N TYR A 143 -18.18 -10.46 3.03
CA TYR A 143 -17.90 -11.11 4.29
C TYR A 143 -17.02 -10.24 5.19
N LYS A 144 -17.08 -10.49 6.50
CA LYS A 144 -16.24 -9.82 7.49
C LYS A 144 -15.80 -10.78 8.59
N ASN A 145 -14.56 -10.66 9.04
CA ASN A 145 -14.03 -11.43 10.15
C ASN A 145 -14.05 -10.64 11.48
N ALA A 146 -13.76 -11.32 12.58
CA ALA A 146 -13.72 -10.72 13.92
C ALA A 146 -12.67 -9.60 14.08
N LYS A 147 -11.65 -9.55 13.20
CA LYS A 147 -10.61 -8.50 13.20
C LYS A 147 -11.06 -7.24 12.45
N GLY A 148 -12.24 -7.24 11.85
CA GLY A 148 -12.76 -6.11 11.07
C GLY A 148 -12.34 -6.11 9.60
N ASN A 149 -11.63 -7.14 9.12
CA ASN A 149 -11.25 -7.24 7.72
C ASN A 149 -12.48 -7.64 6.88
N TYR A 150 -12.61 -7.02 5.72
CA TYR A 150 -13.63 -7.30 4.72
C TYR A 150 -13.05 -8.14 3.59
N LEU A 151 -13.86 -9.07 3.10
CA LEU A 151 -13.59 -9.91 1.96
C LEU A 151 -14.77 -9.83 1.00
N ARG A 152 -14.51 -9.58 -0.27
CA ARG A 152 -15.52 -9.67 -1.34
C ARG A 152 -15.14 -10.78 -2.30
N VAL A 153 -16.12 -11.57 -2.67
CA VAL A 153 -15.97 -12.66 -3.63
C VAL A 153 -17.01 -12.49 -4.71
N SER A 154 -16.57 -12.38 -5.96
CA SER A 154 -17.46 -12.38 -7.11
C SER A 154 -17.06 -13.49 -8.07
N THR A 155 -18.08 -14.13 -8.66
CA THR A 155 -17.90 -15.22 -9.63
C THR A 155 -18.68 -14.89 -10.89
N MET A 156 -18.03 -15.04 -12.03
CA MET A 156 -18.60 -14.75 -13.34
C MET A 156 -18.18 -15.84 -14.31
N SER A 157 -19.03 -16.21 -15.27
CA SER A 157 -18.61 -17.17 -16.30
C SER A 157 -17.52 -16.59 -17.20
N GLY A 158 -16.65 -17.44 -17.72
CA GLY A 158 -15.59 -17.05 -18.65
C GLY A 158 -16.15 -16.42 -19.92
N THR A 159 -17.31 -16.90 -20.39
CA THR A 159 -18.05 -16.32 -21.52
C THR A 159 -18.37 -14.85 -21.26
N ILE A 160 -18.97 -14.53 -20.11
CA ILE A 160 -19.33 -13.15 -19.77
C ILE A 160 -18.09 -12.30 -19.53
N HIS A 161 -17.11 -12.82 -18.80
CA HIS A 161 -15.83 -12.13 -18.57
C HIS A 161 -15.19 -11.71 -19.90
N ASN A 162 -15.08 -12.64 -20.85
CA ASN A 162 -14.45 -12.39 -22.14
C ASN A 162 -15.24 -11.39 -22.99
N SER A 163 -16.57 -11.42 -22.93
CA SER A 163 -17.41 -10.42 -23.61
C SER A 163 -17.15 -9.01 -23.07
N ILE A 164 -17.02 -8.86 -21.74
CA ILE A 164 -16.74 -7.56 -21.11
C ILE A 164 -15.33 -7.06 -21.42
N VAL A 165 -14.32 -7.94 -21.35
CA VAL A 165 -12.91 -7.55 -21.47
C VAL A 165 -12.45 -7.40 -22.91
N TYR A 166 -12.86 -8.30 -23.80
CA TYR A 166 -12.38 -8.36 -25.19
C TYR A 166 -13.41 -7.85 -26.20
N GLY A 167 -14.65 -7.58 -25.77
CA GLY A 167 -15.64 -6.90 -26.59
C GLY A 167 -16.38 -7.76 -27.61
N ASP A 168 -16.19 -9.09 -27.60
CA ASP A 168 -16.88 -9.98 -28.55
C ASP A 168 -17.01 -11.41 -28.01
N VAL A 169 -18.24 -11.78 -27.66
CA VAL A 169 -18.69 -13.16 -27.78
C VAL A 169 -19.97 -13.06 -28.61
N ASP A 170 -19.96 -13.62 -29.81
CA ASP A 170 -21.11 -13.66 -30.74
C ASP A 170 -22.21 -14.57 -30.14
N SER A 171 -22.79 -14.16 -29.02
CA SER A 171 -23.89 -14.86 -28.38
C SER A 171 -25.18 -14.28 -28.93
N LYS A 172 -25.83 -15.04 -29.81
CA LYS A 172 -27.21 -14.75 -30.24
C LYS A 172 -28.20 -14.68 -29.05
N ALA A 173 -27.80 -15.24 -27.91
CA ALA A 173 -28.52 -15.21 -26.64
C ALA A 173 -28.05 -14.06 -25.73
N PRO A 174 -28.93 -13.49 -24.89
CA PRO A 174 -28.56 -12.53 -23.85
C PRO A 174 -27.51 -13.09 -22.87
N LEU A 175 -26.54 -12.27 -22.45
CA LEU A 175 -25.44 -12.67 -21.54
C LEU A 175 -25.90 -13.39 -20.26
N ILE A 176 -27.06 -13.03 -19.72
CA ILE A 176 -27.61 -13.68 -18.52
C ILE A 176 -27.83 -15.19 -18.69
N GLN A 177 -28.06 -15.66 -19.92
CA GLN A 177 -28.21 -17.10 -20.21
C GLN A 177 -26.88 -17.85 -20.11
N HIS A 178 -25.76 -17.13 -20.18
CA HIS A 178 -24.40 -17.65 -20.03
C HIS A 178 -23.86 -17.50 -18.60
N ALA A 179 -24.66 -17.02 -17.65
CA ALA A 179 -24.20 -16.66 -16.30
C ALA A 179 -23.68 -17.83 -15.47
N ASN A 180 -24.05 -19.07 -15.82
CA ASN A 180 -23.62 -20.27 -15.10
C ASN A 180 -22.80 -21.24 -15.96
N GLU A 181 -22.21 -20.78 -17.06
CA GLU A 181 -21.32 -21.61 -17.89
C GLU A 181 -19.92 -21.72 -17.28
N ALA A 182 -19.31 -22.90 -17.41
CA ALA A 182 -17.90 -23.09 -17.13
C ALA A 182 -17.02 -22.61 -18.31
N PRO A 183 -15.78 -22.16 -18.08
CA PRO A 183 -15.11 -22.03 -16.77
C PRO A 183 -15.56 -20.78 -16.01
N THR A 184 -15.20 -20.68 -14.74
CA THR A 184 -15.48 -19.52 -13.87
C THR A 184 -14.26 -18.62 -13.76
N TYR A 185 -14.52 -17.31 -13.86
CA TYR A 185 -13.64 -16.24 -13.41
C TYR A 185 -14.03 -15.82 -11.99
N VAL A 186 -13.06 -15.80 -11.08
CA VAL A 186 -13.26 -15.45 -9.69
C VAL A 186 -12.46 -14.19 -9.40
N THR A 187 -13.09 -13.20 -8.78
CA THR A 187 -12.39 -12.05 -8.21
C THR A 187 -12.56 -12.07 -6.70
N ILE A 188 -11.43 -12.07 -5.99
CA ILE A 188 -11.42 -11.96 -4.52
C ILE A 188 -10.73 -10.66 -4.17
N LYS A 189 -11.38 -9.86 -3.31
CA LYS A 189 -10.86 -8.57 -2.84
C LYS A 189 -10.80 -8.54 -1.32
N VAL A 190 -9.72 -7.99 -0.77
CA VAL A 190 -9.47 -7.88 0.67
C VAL A 190 -9.24 -6.42 1.06
N ASN A 191 -9.96 -5.97 2.09
CA ASN A 191 -9.76 -4.69 2.78
C ASN A 191 -9.61 -4.91 4.29
N LEU A 192 -8.62 -4.27 4.93
CA LEU A 192 -8.38 -4.46 6.37
C LEU A 192 -9.18 -3.52 7.28
N ASP A 193 -9.57 -2.34 6.79
CA ASP A 193 -10.01 -1.25 7.66
C ASP A 193 -11.43 -0.73 7.37
N ASP A 194 -11.95 -0.90 6.15
CA ASP A 194 -13.23 -0.35 5.72
C ASP A 194 -13.84 -1.15 4.56
N ASN A 195 -15.17 -1.20 4.49
CA ASN A 195 -15.90 -1.74 3.36
C ASN A 195 -16.05 -0.70 2.23
N ASN A 196 -15.55 0.53 2.41
CA ASN A 196 -15.79 1.61 1.46
C ASN A 196 -14.81 1.54 0.26
N GLU A 197 -15.25 0.89 -0.81
CA GLU A 197 -14.56 0.78 -2.12
C GLU A 197 -15.39 1.45 -3.21
#